data_AF-A0A1E1KXW0-F1
#
_entry.id   AF-A0A1E1KXW0-F1
#
_cell.length_a   1.000
_cell.length_b   1.000
_cell.length_c   1.000
_cell.angle_alpha   90.00
_cell.angle_beta   90.00
_cell.angle_gamma   90.00
#
_symmetry.space_group_name_H-M   'P 1'
#
loop_
_entity.id
_entity.type
_entity.pdbx_description
1 polymer ?
#
loop_
_entity_poly.entity_id
_entity_poly.type
_entity_poly.pdbx_seq_one_letter_code
_entity_poly.pdbx_strand_id
1 'polypeptide(L)'
;MLYDLNVPWSSNQNSQELQRTISFLSELGYDTLALNYVHSGPLPSQISNAIPSTQPFTLPPKTTLLRRCTLTLIDPAQNYRLPVLASTYDILALRPTNEKAYLAACISLSEHSLISLDLTQRFPFHWKPKPLMTAINRGIRIEICYGQATGEESNARRNFISNTLAIVRATKGRGLVISSEAKSVLGVRAPADVLNLLGVWGLARERGLQSMGVNPRGVVINEGVKRSSFRGVIDIIDGGESEIVKSTPKEDGAGKKGKRKQEETNAGPPAISKRAAKRAKLLMQSNAASGVSFESPFSYLTIPKG
;
A
#
# COMPACT_ATOMS: atom_id res chain seq x y z
N MET A 1 1.97 7.40 6.90
CA MET A 1 2.39 7.00 5.55
C MET A 1 1.28 7.36 4.58
N LEU A 2 1.60 8.15 3.57
CA LEU A 2 0.67 8.57 2.52
C LEU A 2 1.07 7.97 1.18
N TYR A 3 0.07 7.73 0.33
CA TYR A 3 0.22 7.02 -0.92
C TYR A 3 -0.34 7.84 -2.08
N ASP A 4 0.39 7.87 -3.19
CA ASP A 4 -0.17 8.23 -4.49
C ASP A 4 0.04 7.06 -5.44
N LEU A 5 -1.03 6.33 -5.73
CA LEU A 5 -0.93 5.08 -6.51
C LEU A 5 -1.04 5.32 -8.02
N ASN A 6 -1.07 6.57 -8.51
CA ASN A 6 -1.22 6.85 -9.93
C ASN A 6 -0.43 8.09 -10.38
N VAL A 7 0.90 7.96 -10.44
CA VAL A 7 1.77 8.94 -11.10
C VAL A 7 1.98 8.48 -12.54
N PRO A 8 1.44 9.18 -13.56
CA PRO A 8 1.57 8.74 -14.95
C PRO A 8 3.03 8.58 -15.38
N TRP A 9 3.32 7.50 -16.10
CA TRP A 9 4.64 7.22 -16.67
C TRP A 9 4.50 6.81 -18.13
N SER A 10 5.43 7.28 -18.98
CA SER A 10 5.59 6.77 -20.34
C SER A 10 7.07 6.73 -20.73
N SER A 11 7.42 5.84 -21.67
CA SER A 11 8.80 5.69 -22.16
C SER A 11 9.35 6.96 -22.83
N ASN A 12 8.44 7.79 -23.37
CA ASN A 12 8.80 8.98 -24.14
C ASN A 12 8.76 10.26 -23.28
N GLN A 13 8.43 10.14 -21.99
CA GLN A 13 8.33 11.30 -21.09
C GLN A 13 9.70 11.84 -20.73
N ASN A 14 9.77 13.15 -20.50
CA ASN A 14 10.96 13.80 -19.96
C ASN A 14 11.24 13.31 -18.53
N SER A 15 12.39 12.68 -18.32
CA SER A 15 12.83 12.16 -17.02
C SER A 15 12.95 13.23 -15.94
N GLN A 16 13.29 14.46 -16.31
CA GLN A 16 13.40 15.59 -15.37
C GLN A 16 12.02 16.04 -14.86
N GLU A 17 11.00 16.00 -15.71
CA GLU A 17 9.64 16.35 -15.30
C GLU A 17 9.08 15.31 -14.32
N LEU A 18 9.35 14.03 -14.59
CA LEU A 18 9.02 12.94 -13.69
C LEU A 18 9.74 13.10 -12.35
N GLN A 19 11.05 13.39 -12.37
CA GLN A 19 11.84 13.63 -11.15
C GLN A 19 11.28 14.80 -10.33
N ARG A 20 10.92 15.92 -10.97
CA ARG A 20 10.31 17.08 -10.29
C ARG A 20 8.98 16.72 -9.65
N THR A 21 8.15 15.96 -10.36
CA THR A 21 6.85 15.50 -9.85
C THR A 21 7.01 14.60 -8.62
N ILE A 22 7.94 13.64 -8.67
CA ILE A 22 8.27 12.75 -7.55
C ILE A 22 8.81 13.53 -6.35
N SER A 23 9.72 14.48 -6.60
CA SER A 23 10.32 15.30 -5.53
C SER A 23 9.28 16.16 -4.84
N PHE A 24 8.40 16.80 -5.63
CA PHE A 24 7.32 17.62 -5.09
C PHE A 24 6.29 16.80 -4.30
N LEU A 25 5.90 15.62 -4.79
CA LEU A 25 5.04 14.70 -4.04
C LEU A 25 5.67 14.28 -2.71
N SER A 26 6.98 14.01 -2.69
CA SER A 26 7.71 13.68 -1.47
C SER A 26 7.71 14.84 -0.47
N GLU A 27 7.94 16.08 -0.93
CA GLU A 27 7.89 17.29 -0.11
C GLU A 27 6.50 17.54 0.49
N LEU A 28 5.44 17.23 -0.25
CA LEU A 28 4.05 17.29 0.24
C LEU A 28 3.71 16.19 1.26
N GLY A 29 4.61 15.24 1.48
CA GLY A 29 4.48 14.18 2.48
C GLY A 29 3.97 12.84 1.95
N TYR A 30 3.97 12.61 0.64
CA TYR A 30 3.68 11.30 0.07
C TYR A 30 4.94 10.42 0.12
N ASP A 31 4.87 9.31 0.86
CA ASP A 31 6.01 8.42 1.10
C ASP A 31 6.11 7.31 0.04
N THR A 32 4.98 6.89 -0.54
CA THR A 32 4.94 5.80 -1.53
C THR A 32 4.19 6.23 -2.77
N LEU A 33 4.88 6.18 -3.90
CA LEU A 33 4.34 6.58 -5.19
C LEU A 33 4.35 5.37 -6.12
N ALA A 34 3.28 5.18 -6.89
CA ALA A 34 3.26 4.19 -7.95
C ALA A 34 3.31 4.85 -9.33
N LEU A 35 4.36 4.56 -10.08
CA LEU A 35 4.49 4.93 -11.48
C LEU A 35 3.53 4.06 -12.29
N ASN A 36 2.63 4.68 -13.04
CA ASN A 36 1.56 4.01 -13.76
C ASN A 36 1.83 3.99 -15.27
N TYR A 37 2.05 2.79 -15.80
CA TYR A 37 2.04 2.53 -17.24
C TYR A 37 0.63 2.13 -17.68
N VAL A 38 0.09 2.80 -18.70
CA VAL A 38 -1.23 2.48 -19.25
C VAL A 38 -1.07 1.60 -20.50
N HIS A 39 -1.59 0.38 -20.46
CA HIS A 39 -1.64 -0.52 -21.62
C HIS A 39 -3.03 -0.51 -22.25
N SER A 40 -3.09 -0.38 -23.57
CA SER A 40 -4.32 -0.43 -24.34
C SER A 40 -4.20 -1.48 -25.45
N GLY A 41 -5.28 -2.24 -25.67
CA GLY A 41 -5.32 -3.29 -26.67
C GLY A 41 -4.95 -4.68 -26.13
N PRO A 42 -4.79 -5.68 -27.02
CA PRO A 42 -4.54 -7.06 -26.62
C PRO A 42 -3.20 -7.21 -25.91
N LEU A 43 -3.13 -8.15 -24.97
CA LEU A 43 -1.88 -8.43 -24.25
C LEU A 43 -0.91 -9.22 -25.14
N PRO A 44 0.37 -8.79 -25.23
CA PRO A 44 1.38 -9.49 -26.01
C PRO A 44 1.65 -10.90 -25.47
N SER A 45 2.32 -11.73 -26.27
CA SER A 45 2.72 -13.09 -25.87
C SER A 45 3.75 -13.07 -24.74
N GLN A 46 4.71 -12.15 -24.81
CA GLN A 46 5.70 -11.88 -23.76
C GLN A 46 5.33 -10.58 -23.06
N ILE A 47 5.05 -10.67 -21.76
CA ILE A 47 4.72 -9.53 -20.92
C ILE A 47 5.95 -9.19 -20.09
N SER A 48 6.45 -7.97 -20.25
CA SER A 48 7.53 -7.40 -19.43
C SER A 48 7.07 -6.11 -18.77
N ASN A 49 7.78 -5.71 -17.71
CA ASN A 49 7.50 -4.45 -17.04
C ASN A 49 8.07 -3.31 -17.88
N ALA A 50 7.21 -2.41 -18.34
CA ALA A 50 7.62 -1.26 -19.15
C ALA A 50 8.42 -0.24 -18.33
N ILE A 51 8.19 -0.18 -17.01
CA ILE A 51 8.83 0.78 -16.12
C ILE A 51 10.18 0.21 -15.66
N PRO A 52 11.31 0.90 -15.93
CA PRO A 52 12.62 0.46 -15.47
C PRO A 52 12.69 0.27 -13.95
N SER A 53 13.40 -0.75 -13.50
CA SER A 53 13.62 -0.99 -12.07
C SER A 53 14.45 0.11 -11.42
N THR A 54 15.42 0.66 -12.15
CA THR A 54 16.24 1.80 -11.74
C THR A 54 15.84 3.03 -12.53
N GLN A 55 15.61 4.13 -11.81
CA GLN A 55 15.31 5.42 -12.44
C GLN A 55 16.62 6.15 -12.76
N PRO A 56 16.67 6.95 -13.85
CA PRO A 56 17.88 7.68 -14.26
C PRO A 56 18.23 8.87 -13.33
N PHE A 57 17.53 9.02 -12.21
CA PHE A 57 17.70 10.09 -11.25
C PHE A 57 17.63 9.55 -9.82
N THR A 58 18.20 10.31 -8.88
CA THR A 58 18.18 9.98 -7.46
C THR A 58 16.79 10.23 -6.87
N LEU A 59 16.27 9.25 -6.13
CA LEU A 59 15.00 9.40 -5.42
C LEU A 59 15.20 10.15 -4.10
N PRO A 60 14.19 10.91 -3.63
CA PRO A 60 14.20 11.47 -2.28
C PRO A 60 14.32 10.35 -1.23
N PRO A 61 15.00 10.58 -0.08
CA PRO A 61 15.36 9.51 0.86
C PRO A 61 14.20 8.72 1.48
N LYS A 62 13.00 9.31 1.56
CA LYS A 62 11.80 8.68 2.15
C LYS A 62 10.83 8.10 1.11
N THR A 63 11.16 8.21 -0.18
CA THR A 63 10.23 7.85 -1.26
C THR A 63 10.44 6.42 -1.71
N THR A 64 9.40 5.61 -1.58
CA THR A 64 9.32 4.27 -2.18
C THR A 64 8.59 4.36 -3.52
N LEU A 65 9.19 3.81 -4.58
CA LEU A 65 8.54 3.71 -5.89
C LEU A 65 8.01 2.30 -6.13
N LEU A 66 6.76 2.23 -6.58
CA LEU A 66 6.10 1.03 -7.07
C LEU A 66 5.86 1.15 -8.58
N ARG A 67 5.83 0.03 -9.28
CA ARG A 67 5.52 -0.06 -10.71
C ARG A 67 4.12 -0.61 -10.88
N ARG A 68 3.22 0.22 -11.39
CA ARG A 68 1.82 -0.10 -11.63
C ARG A 68 1.55 -0.23 -13.13
N CYS A 69 0.68 -1.16 -13.50
CA CYS A 69 0.06 -1.20 -14.82
C CYS A 69 -1.44 -0.92 -14.71
N THR A 70 -1.98 -0.05 -15.57
CA THR A 70 -3.42 0.11 -15.79
C THR A 70 -3.79 -0.43 -17.16
N LEU A 71 -4.59 -1.50 -17.20
CA LEU A 71 -5.07 -2.09 -18.46
C LEU A 71 -6.42 -1.49 -18.85
N THR A 72 -6.50 -0.88 -20.03
CA THR A 72 -7.76 -0.47 -20.64
C THR A 72 -8.56 -1.71 -21.02
N LEU A 73 -9.69 -1.94 -20.33
CA LEU A 73 -10.51 -3.13 -20.47
C LEU A 73 -11.73 -2.85 -21.35
N ILE A 74 -11.75 -3.48 -22.54
CA ILE A 74 -12.87 -3.39 -23.48
C ILE A 74 -13.68 -4.69 -23.51
N ASP A 75 -13.03 -5.83 -23.75
CA ASP A 75 -13.69 -7.14 -23.77
C ASP A 75 -13.11 -8.06 -22.68
N PRO A 76 -13.92 -8.48 -21.69
CA PRO A 76 -13.50 -9.41 -20.65
C PRO A 76 -12.95 -10.74 -21.17
N ALA A 77 -13.40 -11.22 -22.33
CA ALA A 77 -13.04 -12.53 -22.86
C ALA A 77 -11.57 -12.64 -23.32
N GLN A 78 -10.90 -11.52 -23.63
CA GLN A 78 -9.55 -11.52 -24.19
C GLN A 78 -8.42 -11.56 -23.14
N ASN A 79 -8.75 -11.79 -21.87
CA ASN A 79 -7.88 -11.47 -20.73
C ASN A 79 -7.28 -12.69 -20.01
N TYR A 80 -7.07 -13.79 -20.72
CA TYR A 80 -6.48 -15.00 -20.14
C TYR A 80 -5.06 -14.79 -19.59
N ARG A 81 -4.35 -13.74 -20.04
CA ARG A 81 -3.00 -13.38 -19.56
C ARG A 81 -2.98 -12.43 -18.35
N LEU A 82 -4.13 -12.11 -17.75
CA LEU A 82 -4.16 -11.23 -16.56
C LEU A 82 -3.30 -11.72 -15.39
N PRO A 83 -3.23 -13.03 -15.07
CA PRO A 83 -2.39 -13.49 -13.96
C PRO A 83 -0.89 -13.21 -14.22
N VAL A 84 -0.44 -13.36 -15.47
CA VAL A 84 0.94 -13.05 -15.87
C VAL A 84 1.21 -11.55 -15.82
N LEU A 85 0.25 -10.73 -16.25
CA LEU A 85 0.35 -9.28 -16.13
C LEU A 85 0.41 -8.84 -14.65
N ALA A 86 -0.43 -9.43 -13.80
CA ALA A 86 -0.51 -9.13 -12.37
C ALA A 86 0.80 -9.46 -11.65
N SER A 87 1.46 -10.58 -11.98
CA SER A 87 2.75 -10.94 -11.37
C SER A 87 3.93 -10.09 -11.86
N THR A 88 3.80 -9.41 -13.01
CA THR A 88 4.87 -8.59 -13.62
C THR A 88 4.99 -7.20 -12.97
N TYR A 89 3.91 -6.67 -12.40
CA TYR A 89 3.84 -5.33 -11.80
C TYR A 89 3.63 -5.42 -10.28
N ASP A 90 3.92 -4.33 -9.57
CA ASP A 90 3.64 -4.22 -8.14
C ASP A 90 2.14 -4.06 -7.86
N ILE A 91 1.42 -3.41 -8.78
CA ILE A 91 -0.02 -3.17 -8.71
C ILE A 91 -0.62 -3.31 -10.12
N LEU A 92 -1.71 -4.06 -10.24
CA LEU A 92 -2.52 -4.10 -11.45
C LEU A 92 -3.86 -3.38 -11.23
N ALA A 93 -4.16 -2.43 -12.11
CA ALA A 93 -5.43 -1.74 -12.19
C ALA A 93 -6.14 -2.04 -13.52
N LEU A 94 -7.48 -2.06 -13.50
CA LEU A 94 -8.29 -2.15 -14.72
C LEU A 94 -9.04 -0.83 -14.95
N ARG A 95 -9.05 -0.37 -16.20
CA ARG A 95 -9.81 0.79 -16.67
C ARG A 95 -10.89 0.34 -17.66
N PRO A 96 -12.08 -0.08 -17.18
CA PRO A 96 -13.17 -0.51 -18.04
C PRO A 96 -13.77 0.65 -18.84
N THR A 97 -14.04 0.44 -20.12
CA THR A 97 -14.59 1.48 -21.02
C THR A 97 -16.08 1.29 -21.38
N ASN A 98 -16.67 0.15 -21.03
CA ASN A 98 -18.08 -0.14 -21.27
C ASN A 98 -18.71 -0.93 -20.09
N GLU A 99 -20.04 -1.06 -20.07
CA GLU A 99 -20.76 -1.70 -18.95
C GLU A 99 -20.36 -3.17 -18.77
N LYS A 100 -20.18 -3.93 -19.86
CA LYS A 100 -19.77 -5.34 -19.81
C LYS A 100 -18.40 -5.50 -19.13
N ALA A 101 -17.42 -4.70 -19.55
CA ALA A 101 -16.09 -4.65 -18.96
C ALA A 101 -16.13 -4.25 -17.48
N TYR A 102 -16.92 -3.23 -17.15
CA TYR A 102 -17.08 -2.74 -15.77
C TYR A 102 -17.69 -3.80 -14.84
N LEU A 103 -18.75 -4.49 -15.27
CA LEU A 103 -19.37 -5.55 -14.49
C LEU A 103 -18.42 -6.73 -14.30
N ALA A 104 -17.67 -7.11 -15.35
CA ALA A 104 -16.66 -8.16 -15.24
C ALA A 104 -15.54 -7.80 -14.27
N ALA A 105 -15.03 -6.55 -14.30
CA ALA A 105 -14.06 -6.07 -13.34
C ALA A 105 -14.59 -6.15 -11.89
N CYS A 106 -15.86 -5.75 -11.67
CA CYS A 106 -16.44 -5.77 -10.34
C CYS A 106 -16.70 -7.19 -9.80
N ILE A 107 -17.19 -8.11 -10.64
CA ILE A 107 -17.81 -9.37 -10.21
C ILE A 107 -16.92 -10.58 -10.52
N SER A 108 -16.35 -10.65 -11.73
CA SER A 108 -15.78 -11.89 -12.27
C SER A 108 -14.25 -11.91 -12.21
N LEU A 109 -13.58 -10.81 -12.50
CA LEU A 109 -12.11 -10.73 -12.56
C LEU A 109 -11.51 -10.53 -11.17
N SER A 110 -10.46 -11.29 -10.81
CA SER A 110 -9.82 -11.28 -9.48
C SER A 110 -8.38 -10.77 -9.45
N GLU A 111 -7.72 -10.69 -10.61
CA GLU A 111 -6.27 -10.45 -10.68
C GLU A 111 -5.84 -9.01 -10.38
N HIS A 112 -6.79 -8.07 -10.37
CA HIS A 112 -6.51 -6.65 -10.16
C HIS A 112 -6.90 -6.22 -8.75
N SER A 113 -6.23 -5.19 -8.23
CA SER A 113 -6.52 -4.60 -6.92
C SER A 113 -7.26 -3.27 -7.02
N LEU A 114 -7.18 -2.60 -8.17
CA LEU A 114 -7.79 -1.29 -8.41
C LEU A 114 -8.68 -1.30 -9.66
N ILE A 115 -9.86 -0.69 -9.55
CA ILE A 115 -10.66 -0.29 -10.71
C ILE A 115 -10.45 1.22 -10.89
N SER A 116 -9.68 1.60 -11.90
CA SER A 116 -9.30 2.99 -12.21
C SER A 116 -10.14 3.52 -13.36
N LEU A 117 -11.15 4.32 -13.03
CA LEU A 117 -12.11 4.83 -14.01
C LEU A 117 -11.63 6.15 -14.61
N ASP A 118 -11.92 6.34 -15.90
CA ASP A 118 -11.89 7.68 -16.49
C ASP A 118 -13.24 8.36 -16.25
N LEU A 119 -13.33 9.13 -15.17
CA LEU A 119 -14.56 9.77 -14.73
C LEU A 119 -14.89 11.03 -15.55
N THR A 120 -14.00 11.47 -16.44
CA THR A 120 -14.24 12.64 -17.31
C THR A 120 -15.27 12.36 -18.42
N GLN A 121 -15.55 11.09 -18.68
CA GLN A 121 -16.46 10.66 -19.74
C GLN A 121 -17.90 10.51 -19.25
N ARG A 122 -18.85 10.61 -20.18
CA ARG A 122 -20.25 10.27 -19.92
C ARG A 122 -20.46 8.77 -20.14
N PHE A 123 -20.70 8.04 -19.06
CA PHE A 123 -20.96 6.60 -19.15
C PHE A 123 -22.40 6.32 -19.62
N PRO A 124 -22.62 5.31 -20.48
CA PRO A 124 -23.95 4.91 -20.94
C PRO A 124 -24.71 4.07 -19.90
N PHE A 125 -24.19 3.97 -18.66
CA PHE A 125 -24.75 3.19 -17.57
C PHE A 125 -24.63 3.94 -16.24
N HIS A 126 -25.37 3.48 -15.25
CA HIS A 126 -25.34 4.04 -13.89
C HIS A 126 -24.47 3.23 -12.94
N TRP A 127 -23.86 3.93 -11.99
CA TRP A 127 -23.08 3.35 -10.90
C TRP A 127 -24.00 2.66 -9.88
N LYS A 128 -24.27 1.37 -10.10
CA LYS A 128 -25.12 0.57 -9.20
C LYS A 128 -24.33 0.16 -7.94
N PRO A 129 -24.94 0.22 -6.73
CA PRO A 129 -24.28 -0.20 -5.49
C PRO A 129 -23.80 -1.65 -5.49
N LYS A 130 -24.61 -2.59 -6.04
CA LYS A 130 -24.32 -4.02 -5.98
C LYS A 130 -22.97 -4.38 -6.64
N PRO A 131 -22.68 -4.02 -7.91
CA PRO A 131 -21.36 -4.27 -8.51
C PRO A 131 -20.19 -3.67 -7.70
N LEU A 132 -20.27 -2.40 -7.32
CA LEU A 132 -19.17 -1.73 -6.60
C LEU A 132 -18.92 -2.37 -5.23
N MET A 133 -19.99 -2.65 -4.48
CA MET A 133 -19.86 -3.28 -3.16
C MET A 133 -19.37 -4.73 -3.27
N THR A 134 -19.74 -5.46 -4.32
CA THR A 134 -19.16 -6.78 -4.61
C THR A 134 -17.65 -6.68 -4.80
N ALA A 135 -17.17 -5.73 -5.62
CA ALA A 135 -15.74 -5.51 -5.82
C ALA A 135 -15.04 -5.17 -4.50
N ILE A 136 -15.61 -4.23 -3.73
CA ILE A 136 -15.05 -3.77 -2.44
C ILE A 136 -14.93 -4.91 -1.43
N ASN A 137 -15.96 -5.75 -1.33
CA ASN A 137 -15.99 -6.90 -0.42
C ASN A 137 -14.97 -7.98 -0.81
N ARG A 138 -14.63 -8.09 -2.10
CA ARG A 138 -13.57 -8.97 -2.61
C ARG A 138 -12.15 -8.43 -2.37
N GLY A 139 -12.03 -7.22 -1.81
CA GLY A 139 -10.73 -6.59 -1.55
C GLY A 139 -10.25 -5.63 -2.65
N ILE A 140 -11.00 -5.48 -3.74
CA ILE A 140 -10.72 -4.51 -4.82
C ILE A 140 -11.08 -3.12 -4.32
N ARG A 141 -10.38 -2.08 -4.79
CA ARG A 141 -10.70 -0.68 -4.48
C ARG A 141 -11.08 0.08 -5.74
N ILE A 142 -11.97 1.04 -5.58
CA ILE A 142 -12.38 1.94 -6.66
C ILE A 142 -11.49 3.17 -6.56
N GLU A 143 -10.72 3.43 -7.61
CA GLU A 143 -9.82 4.57 -7.65
C GLU A 143 -10.52 5.78 -8.28
N ILE A 144 -10.40 6.92 -7.60
CA ILE A 144 -10.80 8.24 -8.10
C ILE A 144 -9.54 9.08 -8.24
N CYS A 145 -9.26 9.53 -9.46
CA CYS A 145 -8.09 10.35 -9.74
C CYS A 145 -8.46 11.83 -9.77
N TYR A 146 -8.08 12.60 -8.75
CA TYR A 146 -8.53 13.99 -8.65
C TYR A 146 -7.95 14.90 -9.75
N GLY A 147 -6.82 14.54 -10.37
CA GLY A 147 -6.21 15.29 -11.46
C GLY A 147 -7.11 15.38 -12.70
N GLN A 148 -8.04 14.44 -12.87
CA GLN A 148 -9.07 14.48 -13.91
C GLN A 148 -10.04 15.67 -13.72
N ALA A 149 -10.25 16.14 -12.48
CA ALA A 149 -11.11 17.28 -12.18
C ALA A 149 -10.41 18.63 -12.38
N THR A 150 -9.08 18.65 -12.30
CA THR A 150 -8.27 19.88 -12.40
C THR A 150 -7.95 20.28 -13.85
N GLY A 151 -8.45 19.53 -14.83
CA GLY A 151 -8.32 19.88 -16.24
C GLY A 151 -9.13 21.13 -16.64
N GLU A 152 -8.72 21.74 -17.74
CA GLU A 152 -9.31 22.99 -18.24
C GLU A 152 -10.73 22.80 -18.80
N GLU A 153 -11.03 21.62 -19.37
CA GLU A 153 -12.29 21.35 -20.03
C GLU A 153 -13.48 21.26 -19.05
N SER A 154 -14.41 22.22 -19.17
CA SER A 154 -15.59 22.33 -18.29
C SER A 154 -16.53 21.11 -18.35
N ASN A 155 -16.68 20.51 -19.54
CA ASN A 155 -17.54 19.34 -19.72
C ASN A 155 -16.96 18.09 -19.04
N ALA A 156 -15.66 17.84 -19.25
CA ALA A 156 -14.92 16.77 -18.57
C ALA A 156 -15.02 16.91 -17.05
N ARG A 157 -14.83 18.12 -16.51
CA ARG A 157 -14.95 18.40 -15.07
C ARG A 157 -16.37 18.17 -14.54
N ARG A 158 -17.41 18.55 -15.29
CA ARG A 158 -18.81 18.30 -14.91
C ARG A 158 -19.11 16.80 -14.84
N ASN A 159 -18.67 16.04 -15.85
CA ASN A 159 -18.82 14.59 -15.88
C ASN A 159 -18.09 13.94 -14.72
N PHE A 160 -16.84 14.36 -14.46
CA PHE A 160 -16.04 13.89 -13.33
C PHE A 160 -16.79 14.05 -12.01
N ILE A 161 -17.30 15.25 -11.73
CA ILE A 161 -18.01 15.55 -10.48
C ILE A 161 -19.28 14.70 -10.38
N SER A 162 -20.07 14.61 -11.46
CA SER A 162 -21.30 13.82 -11.51
C SER A 162 -21.04 12.33 -11.25
N ASN A 163 -20.03 11.76 -11.91
CA ASN A 163 -19.65 10.36 -11.76
C ASN A 163 -19.10 10.08 -10.36
N THR A 164 -18.25 10.96 -9.84
CA THR A 164 -17.69 10.86 -8.48
C THR A 164 -18.80 10.86 -7.43
N LEU A 165 -19.75 11.80 -7.50
CA LEU A 165 -20.91 11.86 -6.60
C LEU A 165 -21.75 10.57 -6.65
N ALA A 166 -21.95 10.02 -7.84
CA ALA A 166 -22.69 8.78 -8.02
C ALA A 166 -21.95 7.56 -7.43
N ILE A 167 -20.62 7.47 -7.59
CA ILE A 167 -19.80 6.43 -6.97
C ILE A 167 -19.78 6.56 -5.45
N VAL A 168 -19.59 7.77 -4.91
CA VAL A 168 -19.60 8.04 -3.47
C VAL A 168 -20.94 7.62 -2.87
N ARG A 169 -22.05 7.98 -3.53
CA ARG A 169 -23.40 7.55 -3.12
C ARG A 169 -23.56 6.03 -3.17
N ALA A 170 -23.15 5.40 -4.26
CA ALA A 170 -23.32 3.96 -4.47
C ALA A 170 -22.47 3.10 -3.50
N THR A 171 -21.31 3.60 -3.10
CA THR A 171 -20.38 2.93 -2.16
C THR A 171 -20.55 3.35 -0.71
N LYS A 172 -21.33 4.40 -0.44
CA LYS A 172 -21.38 5.10 0.86
C LYS A 172 -19.99 5.55 1.32
N GLY A 173 -19.13 5.93 0.36
CA GLY A 173 -17.74 6.33 0.60
C GLY A 173 -16.79 5.21 1.03
N ARG A 174 -17.19 3.94 0.92
CA ARG A 174 -16.36 2.79 1.30
C ARG A 174 -15.45 2.34 0.15
N GLY A 175 -14.28 1.80 0.49
CA GLY A 175 -13.41 1.11 -0.48
C GLY A 175 -12.87 1.99 -1.60
N LEU A 176 -12.83 3.32 -1.39
CA LEU A 176 -12.27 4.28 -2.34
C LEU A 176 -10.77 4.44 -2.11
N VAL A 177 -10.02 4.63 -3.19
CA VAL A 177 -8.61 5.06 -3.19
C VAL A 177 -8.52 6.35 -3.99
N ILE A 178 -7.78 7.32 -3.47
CA ILE A 178 -7.57 8.60 -4.14
C ILE A 178 -6.12 8.68 -4.60
N SER A 179 -5.95 8.99 -5.89
CA SER A 179 -4.65 9.15 -6.52
C SER A 179 -4.63 10.43 -7.35
N SER A 180 -3.45 10.90 -7.77
CA SER A 180 -3.37 12.15 -8.53
C SER A 180 -3.75 11.98 -10.00
N GLU A 181 -3.18 11.02 -10.72
CA GLU A 181 -3.14 10.99 -12.19
C GLU A 181 -2.74 12.35 -12.80
N ALA A 182 -1.91 13.11 -12.06
CA ALA A 182 -1.46 14.42 -12.48
C ALA A 182 -0.39 14.27 -13.57
N LYS A 183 -0.64 14.88 -14.74
CA LYS A 183 0.31 14.84 -15.87
C LYS A 183 1.53 15.75 -15.66
N SER A 184 1.41 16.74 -14.77
CA SER A 184 2.46 17.70 -14.47
C SER A 184 2.47 18.02 -12.97
N VAL A 185 3.58 18.59 -12.50
CA VAL A 185 3.78 19.02 -11.11
C VAL A 185 2.64 19.95 -10.63
N LEU A 186 2.14 20.81 -11.52
CA LEU A 186 1.07 21.77 -11.23
C LEU A 186 -0.29 21.11 -10.96
N GLY A 187 -0.47 19.84 -11.36
CA GLY A 187 -1.68 19.07 -11.11
C GLY A 187 -1.70 18.37 -9.74
N VAL A 188 -0.55 18.28 -9.07
CA VAL A 188 -0.43 17.60 -7.76
C VAL A 188 -0.96 18.51 -6.64
N ARG A 189 -1.56 17.93 -5.61
CA ARG A 189 -2.11 18.64 -4.45
C ARG A 189 -1.63 18.04 -3.13
N ALA A 190 -1.55 18.86 -2.10
CA ALA A 190 -1.26 18.41 -0.75
C ALA A 190 -2.41 17.54 -0.20
N PRO A 191 -2.15 16.59 0.71
CA PRO A 191 -3.19 15.71 1.25
C PRO A 191 -4.38 16.44 1.90
N ALA A 192 -4.13 17.59 2.55
CA ALA A 192 -5.16 18.41 3.15
C ALA A 192 -6.09 19.03 2.08
N ASP A 193 -5.53 19.51 0.97
CA ASP A 193 -6.31 20.08 -0.14
C ASP A 193 -7.14 19.03 -0.84
N VAL A 194 -6.57 17.83 -1.05
CA VAL A 194 -7.29 16.67 -1.58
C VAL A 194 -8.47 16.34 -0.67
N LEU A 195 -8.26 16.29 0.65
CA LEU A 195 -9.34 16.01 1.61
C LEU A 195 -10.46 17.06 1.56
N ASN A 196 -10.11 18.34 1.42
CA ASN A 196 -11.10 19.42 1.28
C ASN A 196 -11.91 19.26 -0.02
N LEU A 197 -11.24 18.94 -1.13
CA LEU A 197 -11.88 18.72 -2.42
C LEU A 197 -12.85 17.52 -2.38
N LEU A 198 -12.46 16.43 -1.73
CA LEU A 198 -13.33 15.27 -1.51
C LEU A 198 -14.57 15.63 -0.65
N GLY A 199 -14.41 16.52 0.33
CA GLY A 199 -15.51 17.05 1.12
C GLY A 199 -16.53 17.81 0.25
N VAL A 200 -16.07 18.63 -0.69
CA VAL A 200 -16.92 19.29 -1.69
C VAL A 200 -17.69 18.28 -2.56
N TRP A 201 -17.08 17.13 -2.84
CA TRP A 201 -17.72 16.03 -3.59
C TRP A 201 -18.51 15.05 -2.71
N GLY A 202 -18.88 15.46 -1.50
CA GLY A 202 -19.80 14.71 -0.63
C GLY A 202 -19.17 13.49 0.06
N LEU A 203 -17.85 13.37 0.07
CA LEU A 203 -17.17 12.33 0.85
C LEU A 203 -16.93 12.83 2.29
N ALA A 204 -17.45 12.10 3.27
CA ALA A 204 -17.20 12.40 4.68
C ALA A 204 -15.70 12.38 5.01
N ARG A 205 -15.26 13.25 5.92
CA ARG A 205 -13.85 13.43 6.27
C ARG A 205 -13.16 12.13 6.67
N GLU A 206 -13.84 11.29 7.45
CA GLU A 206 -13.33 10.00 7.91
C GLU A 206 -13.09 9.04 6.73
N ARG A 207 -14.00 9.05 5.75
CA ARG A 207 -13.87 8.26 4.52
C ARG A 207 -12.76 8.80 3.62
N GLY A 208 -12.62 10.12 3.53
CA GLY A 208 -11.51 10.79 2.85
C GLY A 208 -10.15 10.38 3.41
N LEU A 209 -9.99 10.42 4.74
CA LEU A 209 -8.77 9.97 5.40
C LEU A 209 -8.48 8.48 5.16
N GLN A 210 -9.50 7.62 5.22
CA GLN A 210 -9.36 6.19 4.90
C GLN A 210 -8.92 5.98 3.45
N SER A 211 -9.41 6.78 2.51
CA SER A 211 -9.14 6.65 1.08
C SER A 211 -7.72 7.03 0.66
N MET A 212 -7.02 7.83 1.46
CA MET A 212 -5.62 8.23 1.21
C MET A 212 -4.60 7.47 2.08
N GLY A 213 -5.05 6.85 3.18
CA GLY A 213 -4.18 6.13 4.12
C GLY A 213 -4.45 4.62 4.15
N VAL A 214 -5.55 4.22 4.78
CA VAL A 214 -5.84 2.82 5.11
C VAL A 214 -6.08 1.97 3.86
N ASN A 215 -6.89 2.46 2.92
CA ASN A 215 -7.26 1.72 1.72
C ASN A 215 -6.07 1.50 0.76
N PRO A 216 -5.28 2.53 0.40
CA PRO A 216 -4.11 2.32 -0.45
C PRO A 216 -3.01 1.50 0.24
N ARG A 217 -2.83 1.66 1.57
CA ARG A 217 -1.96 0.75 2.35
C ARG A 217 -2.38 -0.70 2.19
N GLY A 218 -3.69 -0.98 2.29
CA GLY A 218 -4.23 -2.32 2.08
C GLY A 218 -3.92 -2.86 0.69
N VAL A 219 -4.02 -2.03 -0.35
CA VAL A 219 -3.66 -2.42 -1.73
C VAL A 219 -2.18 -2.79 -1.82
N VAL A 220 -1.29 -1.91 -1.36
CA VAL A 220 0.17 -2.12 -1.45
C VAL A 220 0.60 -3.38 -0.69
N ILE A 221 0.11 -3.58 0.53
CA ILE A 221 0.48 -4.74 1.34
C ILE A 221 -0.07 -6.03 0.74
N ASN A 222 -1.34 -6.05 0.32
CA ASN A 222 -1.94 -7.26 -0.24
C ASN A 222 -1.26 -7.69 -1.53
N GLU A 223 -0.94 -6.75 -2.42
CA GLU A 223 -0.21 -7.06 -3.66
C GLU A 223 1.26 -7.42 -3.41
N GLY A 224 1.88 -6.86 -2.38
CA GLY A 224 3.20 -7.30 -1.90
C GLY A 224 3.17 -8.77 -1.46
N VAL A 225 2.22 -9.12 -0.57
CA VAL A 225 2.04 -10.48 -0.06
C VAL A 225 1.71 -11.46 -1.18
N LYS A 226 0.85 -11.12 -2.13
CA LYS A 226 0.53 -12.01 -3.27
C LYS A 226 1.77 -12.40 -4.10
N ARG A 227 2.79 -11.55 -4.15
CA ARG A 227 4.00 -11.77 -4.94
C ARG A 227 5.12 -12.43 -4.15
N SER A 228 5.23 -12.14 -2.86
CA SER A 228 6.26 -12.70 -1.99
C SER A 228 5.83 -13.94 -1.22
N SER A 229 4.52 -14.26 -1.19
CA SER A 229 3.98 -15.41 -0.49
C SER A 229 3.50 -16.49 -1.46
N PHE A 230 3.62 -17.74 -1.03
CA PHE A 230 3.01 -18.88 -1.71
C PHE A 230 1.94 -19.49 -0.80
N ARG A 231 0.67 -19.46 -1.24
CA ARG A 231 -0.47 -20.01 -0.49
C ARG A 231 -0.57 -19.51 0.96
N GLY A 232 -0.23 -18.24 1.19
CA GLY A 232 -0.28 -17.62 2.52
C GLY A 232 0.97 -17.82 3.38
N VAL A 233 1.98 -18.54 2.88
CA VAL A 233 3.29 -18.67 3.53
C VAL A 233 4.21 -17.54 3.03
N ILE A 234 4.68 -16.70 3.93
CA ILE A 234 5.63 -15.61 3.65
C ILE A 234 7.02 -16.08 4.10
N ASP A 235 7.97 -16.08 3.17
CA ASP A 235 9.38 -16.29 3.51
C ASP A 235 9.95 -15.00 4.11
N ILE A 236 10.39 -15.04 5.37
CA ILE A 236 10.99 -13.90 6.06
C ILE A 236 12.49 -14.14 6.06
N ILE A 237 13.19 -13.46 5.15
CA ILE A 237 14.65 -13.42 5.16
C ILE A 237 15.05 -12.40 6.23
N ASP A 238 15.34 -12.88 7.44
CA ASP A 238 15.90 -12.06 8.50
C ASP A 238 17.32 -11.66 8.11
N GLY A 239 17.53 -10.37 7.83
CA GLY A 239 18.77 -9.84 7.24
C GLY A 239 19.99 -9.85 8.17
N GLY A 240 19.92 -10.61 9.27
CA GLY A 240 20.88 -10.60 10.37
C GLY A 240 20.76 -9.32 11.20
N GLU A 241 20.93 -9.44 12.51
CA GLU A 241 21.18 -8.26 13.34
C GLU A 241 22.45 -7.60 12.79
N SER A 242 22.34 -6.35 12.32
CA SER A 242 23.53 -5.55 12.05
C SER A 242 24.25 -5.40 13.39
N GLU A 243 25.38 -6.09 13.55
CA GLU A 243 26.20 -5.91 14.75
C GLU A 243 26.48 -4.42 14.89
N ILE A 244 25.92 -3.84 15.95
CA ILE A 244 26.25 -2.50 16.38
C ILE A 244 27.74 -2.56 16.67
N VAL A 245 28.55 -2.09 15.72
CA VAL A 245 29.99 -1.90 15.90
C VAL A 245 30.12 -0.98 17.10
N LYS A 246 30.39 -1.56 18.28
CA LYS A 246 30.74 -0.81 19.48
C LYS A 246 31.96 0.00 19.10
N SER A 247 31.81 1.32 19.00
CA SER A 247 32.93 2.23 18.83
C SER A 247 33.90 1.98 19.97
N THR A 248 35.06 1.44 19.64
CA THR A 248 36.19 1.24 20.53
C THR A 248 36.55 2.60 21.15
N PRO A 249 36.63 2.71 22.49
CA PRO A 249 37.15 3.92 23.12
C PRO A 249 38.61 4.10 22.70
N LYS A 250 38.98 5.31 22.28
CA LYS A 250 40.37 5.69 22.05
C LYS A 250 41.18 5.46 23.33
N GLU A 251 42.29 4.74 23.19
CA GLU A 251 43.31 4.60 24.24
C GLU A 251 44.02 5.94 24.44
N ASP A 252 43.98 6.47 25.66
CA ASP A 252 44.98 7.38 26.19
C ASP A 252 45.64 6.73 27.42
N GLY A 253 46.94 6.45 27.28
CA GLY A 253 47.98 6.66 28.29
C GLY A 253 47.86 6.08 29.71
N ALA A 254 48.70 5.06 29.94
CA ALA A 254 49.56 4.86 31.13
C ALA A 254 48.94 4.41 32.49
N GLY A 255 49.38 3.24 32.96
CA GLY A 255 49.23 2.83 34.37
C GLY A 255 49.68 1.40 34.67
N LYS A 256 50.74 1.26 35.46
CA LYS A 256 51.46 0.01 35.82
C LYS A 256 50.70 -0.99 36.72
N LYS A 257 51.14 -2.25 36.60
CA LYS A 257 51.25 -3.35 37.61
C LYS A 257 50.01 -4.20 37.95
N GLY A 258 50.15 -5.52 37.75
CA GLY A 258 49.42 -6.53 38.52
C GLY A 258 49.36 -7.92 37.86
N LYS A 259 50.19 -8.85 38.34
CA LYS A 259 50.34 -10.24 37.87
C LYS A 259 49.47 -11.18 38.71
N ARG A 260 48.60 -12.01 38.11
CA ARG A 260 48.13 -13.37 38.57
C ARG A 260 46.99 -13.85 37.65
N LYS A 261 47.21 -14.87 36.80
CA LYS A 261 47.08 -16.34 37.00
C LYS A 261 45.64 -16.84 36.80
N GLN A 262 45.46 -17.68 35.77
CA GLN A 262 44.27 -18.46 35.43
C GLN A 262 43.83 -19.37 36.58
N GLU A 263 42.52 -19.54 36.74
CA GLU A 263 41.91 -20.78 37.21
C GLU A 263 40.49 -20.92 36.64
N GLU A 264 40.25 -22.09 36.02
CA GLU A 264 38.92 -22.60 35.65
C GLU A 264 38.09 -22.88 36.90
N THR A 265 36.77 -22.74 36.84
CA THR A 265 35.82 -23.72 37.40
C THR A 265 34.36 -23.37 37.12
N ASN A 266 33.68 -24.36 36.55
CA ASN A 266 32.33 -24.87 36.81
C ASN A 266 31.06 -24.00 36.71
N ALA A 267 30.10 -24.62 36.03
CA ALA A 267 28.74 -24.22 35.75
C ALA A 267 27.87 -24.05 37.02
N GLY A 268 27.10 -22.96 37.02
CA GLY A 268 25.93 -22.74 37.87
C GLY A 268 24.95 -21.80 37.13
N PRO A 269 23.64 -21.91 37.35
CA PRO A 269 22.64 -21.19 36.56
C PRO A 269 22.74 -19.66 36.79
N PRO A 270 22.41 -18.84 35.78
CA PRO A 270 22.70 -17.41 35.82
C PRO A 270 21.89 -16.69 36.91
N ALA A 271 22.61 -15.93 37.74
CA ALA A 271 22.03 -15.07 38.75
C ALA A 271 21.18 -13.95 38.11
N ILE A 272 19.88 -13.95 38.42
CA ILE A 272 18.92 -12.93 37.96
C ILE A 272 19.33 -11.56 38.51
N SER A 273 19.46 -10.56 37.63
CA SER A 273 19.81 -9.20 38.05
C SER A 273 18.77 -8.63 39.02
N LYS A 274 19.24 -7.86 40.01
CA LYS A 274 18.39 -7.18 41.02
C LYS A 274 17.23 -6.37 40.40
N ARG A 275 17.37 -5.95 39.13
CA ARG A 275 16.37 -5.22 38.35
C ARG A 275 15.22 -6.11 37.86
N ALA A 276 15.51 -7.35 37.48
CA ALA A 276 14.50 -8.33 37.07
C ALA A 276 13.68 -8.83 38.28
N ALA A 277 14.32 -9.04 39.44
CA ALA A 277 13.63 -9.39 40.68
C ALA A 277 12.65 -8.27 41.14
N LYS A 278 13.06 -7.01 41.00
CA LYS A 278 12.20 -5.85 41.32
C LYS A 278 10.99 -5.74 40.38
N ARG A 279 11.17 -6.06 39.09
CA ARG A 279 10.09 -6.03 38.08
C ARG A 279 9.07 -7.15 38.29
N ALA A 280 9.53 -8.36 38.64
CA ALA A 280 8.66 -9.48 38.99
C ALA A 280 7.82 -9.20 40.24
N LYS A 281 8.42 -8.58 41.27
CA LYS A 281 7.71 -8.19 42.49
C LYS A 281 6.61 -7.15 42.23
N LEU A 282 6.86 -6.21 41.32
CA LEU A 282 5.91 -5.16 40.96
C LEU A 282 4.73 -5.70 40.12
N LEU A 283 4.99 -6.68 39.26
CA LEU A 283 3.96 -7.41 38.50
C LEU A 283 3.07 -8.29 39.38
N MET A 284 3.64 -8.92 40.42
CA MET A 284 2.85 -9.67 41.40
C MET A 284 1.96 -8.75 42.25
N GLN A 285 2.43 -7.55 42.58
CA GLN A 285 1.63 -6.56 43.31
C GLN A 285 0.53 -5.93 42.44
N SER A 286 0.74 -5.74 41.14
CA SER A 286 -0.32 -5.26 40.24
C SER A 286 -1.43 -6.29 40.04
N ASN A 287 -1.09 -7.58 39.98
CA ASN A 287 -2.08 -8.64 39.80
C ASN A 287 -2.90 -8.92 41.07
N ALA A 288 -2.39 -8.59 42.25
CA ALA A 288 -3.15 -8.67 43.50
C ALA A 288 -4.13 -7.50 43.69
N ALA A 289 -3.93 -6.37 43.01
CA ALA A 289 -4.75 -5.17 43.12
C ALA A 289 -5.93 -5.14 42.13
N SER A 290 -5.86 -5.89 41.03
CA SER A 290 -6.96 -6.07 40.09
C SER A 290 -7.58 -7.46 40.28
N GLY A 291 -8.64 -7.56 41.08
CA GLY A 291 -9.38 -8.81 41.33
C GLY A 291 -10.08 -9.35 40.08
N VAL A 292 -9.33 -9.78 39.08
CA VAL A 292 -9.81 -10.41 37.85
C VAL A 292 -9.12 -11.76 37.72
N SER A 293 -9.85 -12.81 38.07
CA SER A 293 -9.46 -14.20 37.81
C SER A 293 -9.47 -14.46 36.30
N PHE A 294 -8.30 -14.69 35.71
CA PHE A 294 -8.19 -15.22 34.36
C PHE A 294 -8.24 -16.75 34.42
N GLU A 295 -9.33 -17.35 33.96
CA GLU A 295 -9.36 -18.76 33.58
C GLU A 295 -8.42 -18.97 32.37
N SER A 296 -7.60 -20.02 32.43
CA SER A 296 -6.65 -20.36 31.36
C SER A 296 -7.36 -20.96 30.15
N PRO A 297 -7.10 -20.51 28.91
CA PRO A 297 -7.65 -21.13 27.72
C PRO A 297 -6.78 -22.31 27.28
N PHE A 298 -6.74 -23.38 28.08
CA PHE A 298 -6.15 -24.67 27.71
C PHE A 298 -6.90 -25.81 28.41
N SER A 299 -8.16 -26.00 28.02
CA SER A 299 -8.95 -27.15 28.50
C SER A 299 -9.86 -27.70 27.40
N TYR A 300 -9.33 -27.92 26.20
CA TYR A 300 -9.96 -28.82 25.21
C TYR A 300 -8.89 -29.47 24.35
N LEU A 301 -8.27 -30.53 24.88
CA LEU A 301 -7.55 -31.53 24.09
C LEU A 301 -7.52 -32.85 24.86
N THR A 302 -8.68 -33.48 24.96
CA THR A 302 -8.81 -34.87 25.39
C THR A 302 -8.94 -35.72 24.14
N ILE A 303 -7.86 -36.40 23.77
CA ILE A 303 -7.85 -37.46 22.74
C ILE A 303 -8.49 -38.70 23.37
N PRO A 304 -9.57 -39.28 22.82
CA PRO A 304 -10.05 -40.56 23.30
C PRO A 304 -9.11 -41.67 22.80
N LYS A 305 -8.63 -42.49 23.73
CA LYS A 305 -8.07 -43.80 23.42
C LYS A 305 -9.22 -44.74 23.07
N GLY A 306 -9.17 -45.30 21.87
CA GLY A 306 -10.07 -46.32 21.34
C GLY A 306 -9.59 -46.70 19.95
#